data_AF-Q1IRA3-F1
#
_entry.id   AF-Q1IRA3-F1
#
_cell.length_a   1.000
_cell.length_b   1.000
_cell.length_c   1.000
_cell.angle_alpha   90.00
_cell.angle_beta   90.00
_cell.angle_gamma   90.00
#
_symmetry.space_group_name_H-M   'P 1'
#
loop_
_entity.id
_entity.type
_entity.pdbx_description
1 polymer ?
#
loop_
_entity_poly.entity_id
_entity_poly.type
_entity_poly.pdbx_seq_one_letter_code
_entity_poly.pdbx_strand_id
1 'polypeptide(L)'
;MIETESSTCRPILLPFAGDKYNRGMSVFDDHKQELDHYETMMGAARGRLAVSLDLLTDALALVGQHGVYCQSARQAGKPAMDIQAIMKGITDAKQLMQSAMEEMKSK
;
A
#
# COMPACT_ATOMS: atom_id res chain seq x y z
N MET A 1 6.88 -39.71 -9.05
CA MET A 1 6.81 -39.49 -7.59
C MET A 1 7.80 -38.38 -7.29
N ILE A 2 7.29 -37.16 -7.10
CA ILE A 2 8.12 -35.99 -6.74
C ILE A 2 7.91 -35.81 -5.24
N GLU A 3 9.02 -35.81 -4.51
CA GLU A 3 9.11 -35.86 -3.06
C GLU A 3 8.45 -34.64 -2.42
N THR A 4 7.61 -34.93 -1.43
CA THR A 4 6.91 -33.97 -0.57
C THR A 4 7.66 -33.81 0.75
N GLU A 5 8.52 -32.81 0.89
CA GLU A 5 8.95 -32.31 2.21
C GLU A 5 9.33 -30.82 2.14
N SER A 6 8.58 -29.97 2.83
CA SER A 6 9.12 -28.93 3.75
C SER A 6 7.91 -28.18 4.36
N SER A 7 7.63 -28.38 5.63
CA SER A 7 8.22 -27.68 6.78
C SER A 7 7.33 -26.55 7.28
N THR A 8 6.58 -26.87 8.32
CA THR A 8 6.32 -26.02 9.49
C THR A 8 5.81 -24.59 9.24
N CYS A 9 4.49 -24.45 9.30
CA CYS A 9 3.83 -23.21 9.69
C CYS A 9 4.20 -22.89 11.16
N ARG A 10 5.24 -22.07 11.38
CA ARG A 10 5.50 -21.44 12.69
C ARG A 10 4.77 -20.08 12.72
N PRO A 11 4.11 -19.72 13.82
CA PRO A 11 3.65 -18.35 14.01
C PRO A 11 4.89 -17.51 14.33
N ILE A 12 5.43 -16.85 13.31
CA ILE A 12 6.45 -15.82 13.52
C ILE A 12 5.70 -14.60 14.04
N LEU A 13 5.83 -14.39 15.35
CA LEU A 13 5.79 -13.07 15.97
C LEU A 13 6.75 -12.19 15.15
N LEU A 14 6.24 -11.44 14.17
CA LEU A 14 7.07 -10.54 13.37
C LEU A 14 7.46 -9.38 14.31
N PRO A 15 8.75 -9.25 14.70
CA PRO A 15 9.21 -7.95 15.15
C PRO A 15 9.01 -7.02 13.95
N PHE A 16 8.57 -5.79 14.18
CA PHE A 16 8.60 -4.73 13.18
C PHE A 16 10.00 -4.69 12.57
N ALA A 17 10.19 -5.39 11.45
CA ALA A 17 11.43 -5.45 10.72
C ALA A 17 11.52 -4.12 9.99
N GLY A 18 12.05 -3.13 10.70
CA GLY A 18 12.29 -1.81 10.17
C GLY A 18 13.04 -1.91 8.84
N ASP A 19 12.48 -1.24 7.85
CA ASP A 19 13.03 -0.85 6.55
C ASP A 19 14.55 -1.00 6.43
N LYS A 20 15.01 -2.21 6.07
CA LYS A 20 16.41 -2.41 5.66
C LYS A 20 16.62 -2.22 4.16
N TYR A 21 15.56 -2.21 3.36
CA TYR A 21 15.65 -2.14 1.90
C TYR A 21 15.55 -0.71 1.33
N ASN A 22 15.15 0.29 2.13
CA ASN A 22 14.95 1.67 1.68
C ASN A 22 15.87 2.69 2.38
N ARG A 23 17.14 2.33 2.64
CA ARG A 23 18.10 3.19 3.35
C ARG A 23 18.70 4.31 2.47
N GLY A 24 17.95 4.81 1.48
CA GLY A 24 18.46 5.75 0.48
C GLY A 24 18.18 7.21 0.81
N MET A 25 16.92 7.56 1.00
CA MET A 25 16.44 8.94 1.20
C MET A 25 15.19 8.90 2.08
N SER A 26 14.90 9.99 2.81
CA SER A 26 13.68 10.03 3.60
C SER A 26 12.47 10.15 2.66
N VAL A 27 11.30 9.65 3.08
CA VAL A 27 10.03 9.84 2.33
C VAL A 27 9.75 11.33 2.04
N PHE A 28 10.25 12.22 2.89
CA PHE A 28 10.15 13.67 2.71
C PHE A 28 11.07 14.22 1.63
N ASP A 29 12.20 13.56 1.37
CA ASP A 29 13.12 13.92 0.30
C ASP A 29 12.63 13.38 -1.04
N ASP A 30 12.11 12.14 -1.07
CA ASP A 30 11.61 11.47 -2.28
C ASP A 30 10.38 12.18 -2.87
N HIS A 31 9.48 12.66 -2.01
CA HIS A 31 8.23 13.32 -2.40
C HIS A 31 8.20 14.80 -2.06
N LYS A 32 9.38 15.43 -1.97
CA LYS A 32 9.52 16.81 -1.52
C LYS A 32 8.67 17.79 -2.34
N GLN A 33 8.67 17.63 -3.66
CA GLN A 33 7.99 18.54 -4.57
C GLN A 33 6.47 18.45 -4.41
N GLU A 34 5.93 17.23 -4.32
CA GLU A 34 4.51 16.98 -4.12
C GLU A 34 4.07 17.45 -2.73
N LEU A 35 4.89 17.21 -1.71
CA LEU A 35 4.66 17.70 -0.35
C LEU A 35 4.61 19.23 -0.33
N ASP A 36 5.61 19.92 -0.87
CA ASP A 36 5.64 21.38 -0.91
C ASP A 36 4.40 21.94 -1.63
N HIS A 37 3.99 21.32 -2.75
CA HIS A 37 2.80 21.73 -3.49
C HIS A 37 1.51 21.55 -2.68
N TYR A 38 1.27 20.35 -2.16
CA TYR A 38 0.01 20.04 -1.48
C TYR A 38 -0.07 20.63 -0.07
N GLU A 39 1.04 20.72 0.65
CA GLU A 39 1.10 21.39 1.96
C GLU A 39 0.83 22.90 1.81
N THR A 40 1.29 23.54 0.72
CA THR A 40 0.99 24.95 0.45
C THR A 40 -0.49 25.17 0.14
N MET A 41 -1.10 24.30 -0.67
CA MET A 41 -2.51 24.47 -1.08
C MET A 41 -3.52 24.09 0.01
N MET A 42 -3.20 23.10 0.84
CA MET A 42 -4.17 22.49 1.76
C MET A 42 -3.73 22.51 3.24
N GLY A 43 -2.54 23.02 3.54
CA GLY A 43 -1.92 22.93 4.86
C GLY A 43 -1.20 21.60 5.08
N ALA A 44 -0.23 21.60 6.01
CA ALA A 44 0.70 20.48 6.20
C ALA A 44 0.03 19.10 6.37
N ALA A 45 -0.96 19.01 7.26
CA ALA A 45 -1.60 17.74 7.57
C ALA A 45 -2.41 17.18 6.38
N ARG A 46 -3.20 18.02 5.69
CA ARG A 46 -3.95 17.59 4.50
C ARG A 46 -3.03 17.33 3.31
N GLY A 47 -1.97 18.11 3.16
CA GLY A 47 -0.99 17.93 2.10
C GLY A 47 -0.31 16.57 2.16
N ARG A 48 0.09 16.15 3.36
CA ARG A 48 0.67 14.80 3.57
C ARG A 48 -0.31 13.68 3.29
N LEU A 49 -1.58 13.84 3.68
CA LEU A 49 -2.63 12.86 3.36
C LEU A 49 -2.89 12.78 1.84
N ALA A 50 -2.81 13.91 1.13
CA ALA A 50 -2.92 13.95 -0.32
C ALA A 50 -1.80 13.19 -1.01
N VAL A 51 -0.53 13.44 -0.63
CA VAL A 51 0.63 12.68 -1.16
C VAL A 51 0.50 11.20 -0.83
N SER A 52 0.09 10.85 0.39
CA SER A 52 -0.09 9.46 0.78
C SER A 52 -1.18 8.74 -0.03
N LEU A 53 -2.27 9.43 -0.39
CA LEU A 53 -3.31 8.88 -1.28
C LEU A 53 -2.77 8.61 -2.68
N ASP A 54 -1.85 9.43 -3.17
CA ASP A 54 -1.19 9.24 -4.46
C ASP A 54 -0.32 7.97 -4.43
N LEU A 55 0.52 7.82 -3.42
CA LEU A 55 1.36 6.63 -3.22
C LEU A 55 0.53 5.33 -3.11
N LEU A 56 -0.60 5.37 -2.40
CA LEU A 56 -1.51 4.23 -2.33
C LEU A 56 -2.16 3.92 -3.68
N THR A 57 -2.39 4.94 -4.52
CA THR A 57 -2.94 4.77 -5.86
C THR A 57 -1.93 4.12 -6.79
N ASP A 58 -0.67 4.54 -6.74
CA ASP A 58 0.43 3.92 -7.48
C ASP A 58 0.64 2.46 -7.04
N ALA A 59 0.66 2.21 -5.73
CA ALA A 59 0.76 0.85 -5.19
C ALA A 59 -0.39 -0.03 -5.69
N LEU A 60 -1.63 0.48 -5.71
CA LEU A 60 -2.78 -0.26 -6.22
C LEU A 60 -2.63 -0.58 -7.72
N ALA A 61 -2.10 0.34 -8.51
CA ALA A 61 -1.85 0.13 -9.93
C ALA A 61 -0.78 -0.96 -10.17
N LEU A 62 0.30 -0.96 -9.39
CA LEU A 62 1.36 -1.98 -9.45
C LEU A 62 0.85 -3.36 -9.04
N VAL A 63 0.08 -3.44 -7.95
CA VAL A 63 -0.54 -4.70 -7.49
C VAL A 63 -1.54 -5.22 -8.52
N GLY A 64 -2.33 -4.35 -9.14
CA GLY A 64 -3.27 -4.72 -10.20
C GLY A 64 -2.58 -5.37 -11.40
N GLN A 65 -1.45 -4.82 -11.84
CA GLN A 65 -0.62 -5.42 -12.91
C GLN A 65 -0.07 -6.78 -12.50
N HIS A 66 0.42 -6.92 -11.27
CA HIS A 66 0.91 -8.20 -10.76
C HIS A 66 -0.22 -9.26 -10.71
N GLY A 67 -1.44 -8.85 -10.39
CA GLY A 67 -2.63 -9.70 -10.38
C GLY A 67 -3.01 -10.29 -11.74
N VAL A 68 -2.57 -9.71 -12.86
CA VAL A 68 -2.74 -10.30 -14.20
C VAL A 68 -1.92 -11.60 -14.32
N TYR A 69 -0.69 -11.59 -13.81
CA TYR A 69 0.22 -12.73 -13.91
C TYR A 69 0.01 -13.76 -12.81
N CYS A 70 -0.34 -13.30 -11.60
CA CYS A 70 -0.52 -14.16 -10.44
C CYS A 70 -2.00 -14.50 -10.25
N GLN A 71 -2.45 -15.55 -10.95
CA GLN A 71 -3.85 -16.02 -10.93
C GLN A 71 -4.08 -17.06 -9.83
N SER A 72 -5.32 -17.10 -9.33
CA SER A 72 -5.74 -18.09 -8.34
C SER A 72 -5.88 -19.48 -8.96
N ALA A 73 -5.22 -20.46 -8.36
CA ALA A 73 -5.39 -21.87 -8.72
C ALA A 73 -6.81 -22.40 -8.43
N ARG A 74 -7.56 -21.73 -7.53
CA ARG A 74 -8.92 -22.13 -7.13
C ARG A 74 -10.02 -21.42 -7.90
N GLN A 75 -9.72 -20.23 -8.45
CA GLN A 75 -10.69 -19.37 -9.11
C GLN A 75 -10.10 -18.89 -10.44
N ALA A 76 -10.46 -19.58 -11.53
CA ALA A 76 -9.98 -19.23 -12.87
C ALA A 76 -10.36 -17.79 -13.24
N GLY A 77 -9.40 -17.03 -13.78
CA GLY A 77 -9.59 -15.64 -14.20
C GLY A 77 -9.65 -14.62 -13.06
N LYS A 78 -9.36 -15.01 -11.82
CA LYS A 78 -9.21 -14.08 -10.69
C LYS A 78 -7.77 -14.06 -10.18
N PRO A 79 -7.26 -12.89 -9.74
CA PRO A 79 -5.97 -12.81 -9.06
C PRO A 79 -5.87 -13.73 -7.86
N ALA A 80 -4.66 -14.04 -7.42
CA ALA A 80 -4.44 -14.78 -6.19
C ALA A 80 -5.15 -14.12 -4.97
N MET A 81 -5.55 -14.94 -3.99
CA MET A 81 -6.40 -14.50 -2.87
C MET A 81 -5.75 -13.42 -2.00
N ASP A 82 -4.44 -13.51 -1.83
CA ASP A 82 -3.59 -12.53 -1.16
C ASP A 82 -3.56 -11.20 -1.92
N ILE A 83 -3.43 -11.22 -3.25
CA ILE A 83 -3.50 -10.01 -4.10
C ILE A 83 -4.86 -9.34 -3.95
N GLN A 84 -5.95 -10.12 -3.98
CA GLN A 84 -7.29 -9.59 -3.73
C GLN A 84 -7.39 -8.91 -2.34
N ALA A 85 -6.82 -9.53 -1.31
CA ALA A 85 -6.81 -8.98 0.04
C ALA A 85 -6.00 -7.68 0.13
N ILE A 86 -4.83 -7.61 -0.53
CA ILE A 86 -3.99 -6.40 -0.59
C ILE A 86 -4.72 -5.28 -1.32
N MET A 87 -5.29 -5.55 -2.50
CA MET A 87 -6.06 -4.56 -3.26
C MET A 87 -7.22 -4.00 -2.44
N LYS A 88 -7.94 -4.86 -1.73
CA LYS A 88 -9.00 -4.45 -0.82
C LYS A 88 -8.47 -3.58 0.31
N GLY A 89 -7.41 -4.01 0.99
CA GLY A 89 -6.81 -3.27 2.11
C GLY A 89 -6.34 -1.87 1.70
N ILE A 90 -5.68 -1.74 0.55
CA ILE A 90 -5.26 -0.45 0.00
C ILE A 90 -6.48 0.43 -0.34
N THR A 91 -7.52 -0.16 -0.93
CA THR A 91 -8.75 0.57 -1.27
C THR A 91 -9.47 1.08 -0.01
N ASP A 92 -9.62 0.23 1.00
CA ASP A 92 -10.24 0.58 2.28
C ASP A 92 -9.43 1.70 2.98
N ALA A 93 -8.09 1.60 2.97
CA ALA A 93 -7.22 2.64 3.52
C ALA A 93 -7.42 3.99 2.81
N LYS A 94 -7.51 3.99 1.48
CA LYS A 94 -7.79 5.22 0.70
C LYS A 94 -9.11 5.87 1.12
N GLN A 95 -10.17 5.07 1.32
CA GLN A 95 -11.47 5.60 1.76
C GLN A 95 -11.38 6.28 3.13
N LEU A 96 -10.69 5.65 4.09
CA LEU A 96 -10.49 6.23 5.42
C LEU A 96 -9.68 7.53 5.37
N MET A 97 -8.64 7.59 4.55
CA MET A 97 -7.81 8.79 4.39
C MET A 97 -8.58 9.94 3.72
N GLN A 98 -9.37 9.65 2.69
CA GLN A 98 -10.26 10.63 2.06
C GLN A 98 -11.28 11.17 3.06
N SER A 99 -11.91 10.30 3.84
CA SER A 99 -12.82 10.69 4.92
C SER A 99 -12.15 11.59 5.96
N ALA A 100 -10.94 11.26 6.40
CA ALA A 100 -10.18 12.11 7.33
C ALA A 100 -9.88 13.49 6.73
N MET A 101 -9.51 13.56 5.44
CA MET A 101 -9.30 14.84 4.76
C MET A 101 -10.60 15.66 4.66
N GLU A 102 -11.75 15.04 4.45
CA GLU A 102 -13.05 15.73 4.42
C GLU A 102 -13.44 16.27 5.79
N GLU A 103 -13.26 15.50 6.86
CA GLU A 103 -13.49 15.96 8.24
C GLU A 103 -12.62 17.17 8.58
N MET A 104 -11.35 17.15 8.18
CA MET A 104 -10.43 18.27 8.36
C MET A 104 -10.80 19.51 7.54
N LYS A 105 -11.67 19.39 6.51
CA LYS A 105 -12.17 20.56 5.75
C LYS A 105 -13.28 21.29 6.47
N SER A 106 -14.04 20.52 7.25
CA SER A 106 -15.32 20.92 7.83
C SER A 106 -15.15 21.54 9.23
N LYS A 107 -13.92 21.57 9.74
CA LYS A 107 -13.50 22.26 10.97
C LYS A 107 -12.81 23.56 10.60
#